data_AF-A0A7H0GX13-F1
#
_entry.id   AF-A0A7H0GX13-F1
#
_cell.length_a   1.000
_cell.length_b   1.000
_cell.length_c   1.000
_cell.angle_alpha   90.00
_cell.angle_beta   90.00
_cell.angle_gamma   90.00
#
_symmetry.space_group_name_H-M   'P 1'
#
loop_
_entity.id
_entity.type
_entity.pdbx_description
1 polymer ?
#
loop_
_entity_poly.entity_id
_entity_poly.type
_entity_poly.pdbx_seq_one_letter_code
_entity_poly.pdbx_strand_id
1 'polypeptide(L)'
;MNFQRTNNLLGWLLFASALTVYVLTLEPTASFWDAGEFIASAHHLLVPHPPGAPLFLLLGRVFSLFSFGDTTLVAGLINGVSAVSSAFTVLFLFWTITLLARKLVQSKAPSTEPSFSEKMLILGQALWGRWPLPSPIHSGIMLPKPRYTPCPRFARPSWCGPC
;
A
#
# COMPACT_ATOMS: atom_id res chain seq x y z
N MET A 1 -0.90 27.05 -0.05
CA MET A 1 -0.56 25.89 0.82
C MET A 1 0.55 25.08 0.16
N ASN A 2 1.60 24.76 0.91
CA ASN A 2 2.76 23.99 0.42
C ASN A 2 2.35 22.53 0.16
N PHE A 3 2.64 22.01 -1.04
CA PHE A 3 2.24 20.66 -1.45
C PHE A 3 2.81 19.56 -0.53
N GLN A 4 4.07 19.71 -0.11
CA GLN A 4 4.77 18.73 0.73
C GLN A 4 4.11 18.61 2.10
N ARG A 5 3.66 19.71 2.69
CA ARG A 5 2.93 19.69 3.97
C ARG A 5 1.59 18.98 3.84
N THR A 6 0.82 19.27 2.79
CA THR A 6 -0.48 18.62 2.55
C THR A 6 -0.31 17.12 2.29
N ASN A 7 0.67 16.73 1.48
CA ASN A 7 0.98 15.32 1.21
C ASN A 7 1.36 14.56 2.48
N ASN A 8 2.25 15.13 3.30
CA ASN A 8 2.67 14.48 4.55
C ASN A 8 1.51 14.35 5.53
N LEU A 9 0.68 15.39 5.67
CA LEU A 9 -0.49 15.35 6.55
C LEU A 9 -1.50 14.29 6.10
N LEU A 10 -1.81 14.23 4.80
CA LEU A 10 -2.72 13.23 4.25
C LEU A 10 -2.20 11.81 4.44
N GLY A 11 -0.90 11.58 4.24
CA GLY A 11 -0.28 10.28 4.51
C GLY A 11 -0.47 9.86 5.97
N TRP A 12 -0.17 10.74 6.92
CA TRP A 12 -0.36 10.46 8.35
C TRP A 12 -1.82 10.27 8.75
N LEU A 13 -2.76 11.00 8.14
CA LEU A 13 -4.19 10.79 8.34
C LEU A 13 -4.65 9.41 7.84
N LEU A 14 -4.17 8.99 6.66
CA LEU A 14 -4.44 7.65 6.12
C LEU A 14 -3.88 6.57 7.05
N PHE A 15 -2.63 6.73 7.51
CA PHE A 15 -2.01 5.84 8.49
C PHE A 15 -2.86 5.71 9.76
N ALA A 16 -3.27 6.85 10.35
CA ALA A 16 -4.08 6.83 11.57
C ALA A 16 -5.45 6.16 11.34
N SER A 17 -6.09 6.43 10.21
CA SER A 17 -7.38 5.80 9.87
C SER A 17 -7.24 4.29 9.65
N ALA A 18 -6.23 3.84 8.91
CA ALA A 18 -5.95 2.42 8.68
C ALA A 18 -5.57 1.71 9.97
N LEU A 19 -4.70 2.31 10.79
CA LEU A 19 -4.33 1.76 12.10
C LEU A 19 -5.55 1.61 13.00
N THR A 20 -6.43 2.61 13.03
CA THR A 20 -7.67 2.56 13.83
C THR A 20 -8.55 1.39 13.38
N VAL A 21 -8.79 1.24 12.07
CA VAL A 21 -9.58 0.14 11.54
C VAL A 21 -8.93 -1.20 11.89
N TYR A 22 -7.64 -1.38 11.63
CA TYR A 22 -6.94 -2.64 11.88
C TYR A 22 -6.88 -3.02 13.36
N VAL A 23 -6.73 -2.04 14.26
CA VAL A 23 -6.76 -2.28 15.71
C VAL A 23 -8.18 -2.62 16.18
N LEU A 24 -9.21 -1.96 15.65
CA LEU A 24 -10.61 -2.25 16.00
C LEU A 24 -11.09 -3.62 15.49
N THR A 25 -10.57 -4.08 14.36
CA THR A 25 -10.89 -5.39 13.78
C THR A 25 -9.96 -6.51 14.26
N LEU A 26 -9.02 -6.19 15.15
CA LEU A 26 -8.02 -7.15 15.61
C LEU A 26 -8.67 -8.22 16.49
N GLU A 27 -8.42 -9.49 16.17
CA GLU A 27 -8.84 -10.60 17.02
C GLU A 27 -7.94 -10.67 18.27
N PRO A 28 -8.50 -10.58 19.50
CA PRO A 28 -7.72 -10.63 20.73
C PRO A 28 -7.19 -12.04 21.03
N THR A 29 -7.75 -13.06 20.39
CA THR A 29 -7.44 -14.48 20.59
C THR A 29 -6.57 -15.04 19.48
N ALA A 30 -5.95 -16.20 19.76
CA ALA A 30 -5.24 -16.96 18.74
C ALA A 30 -6.26 -17.54 17.75
N SER A 31 -6.20 -17.08 16.50
CA SER A 31 -7.01 -17.63 15.42
C SER A 31 -6.58 -19.08 15.10
N PHE A 32 -7.51 -19.91 14.63
CA PHE A 32 -7.32 -21.35 14.41
C PHE A 32 -6.36 -21.70 13.24
N TRP A 33 -5.94 -20.71 12.46
CA TRP A 33 -5.13 -20.93 11.26
C TRP A 33 -3.68 -20.49 11.49
N ASP A 34 -3.11 -19.76 10.53
CA ASP A 34 -1.72 -19.31 10.54
C ASP A 34 -1.39 -18.42 11.75
N ALA A 35 -2.32 -17.57 12.20
CA ALA A 35 -2.04 -16.63 13.29
C ALA A 35 -1.70 -17.35 14.60
N GLY A 36 -2.39 -18.46 14.92
CA GLY A 36 -2.08 -19.27 16.10
C GLY A 36 -0.70 -19.91 16.01
N GLU A 37 -0.32 -20.42 14.85
CA GLU A 37 1.00 -20.99 14.59
C GLU A 37 2.10 -19.93 14.74
N PHE A 38 1.89 -18.73 14.19
CA PHE A 38 2.82 -17.61 14.30
C PHE A 38 2.92 -17.08 15.73
N ILE A 39 1.82 -17.01 16.49
CA ILE A 39 1.83 -16.58 17.91
C ILE A 39 2.62 -17.57 18.75
N ALA A 40 2.34 -18.87 18.63
CA ALA A 40 3.06 -19.92 19.37
C ALA A 40 4.55 -19.93 18.98
N SER A 41 4.85 -19.82 17.69
CA SER A 41 6.22 -19.79 17.19
C SER A 41 6.97 -18.53 17.61
N ALA A 42 6.33 -17.36 17.65
CA ALA A 42 6.95 -16.12 18.12
C ALA A 42 7.15 -16.12 19.63
N HIS A 43 6.21 -16.69 20.41
CA HIS A 43 6.33 -16.80 21.86
C HIS A 43 7.44 -17.76 22.29
N HIS A 44 7.61 -18.88 21.59
CA HIS A 44 8.63 -19.90 21.91
C HIS A 44 9.88 -19.86 21.02
N LEU A 45 9.96 -18.90 20.09
CA LEU A 45 11.04 -18.80 19.08
C LEU A 45 11.23 -20.10 18.28
N LEU A 46 10.12 -20.66 17.80
CA LEU A 46 10.09 -21.85 16.93
C LEU A 46 10.05 -21.44 15.45
N VAL A 47 10.28 -22.42 14.58
CA VAL A 47 10.16 -22.24 13.13
C VAL A 47 8.77 -22.75 12.71
N PRO A 48 7.85 -21.88 12.25
CA PRO A 48 6.52 -22.30 11.80
C PRO A 48 6.63 -23.16 10.52
N HIS A 49 7.19 -22.60 9.44
CA HIS A 49 7.47 -23.31 8.19
C HIS A 49 8.84 -22.90 7.61
N PRO A 50 9.59 -23.80 6.95
CA PRO A 50 10.77 -23.42 6.16
C PRO A 50 10.28 -22.75 4.87
N PRO A 51 10.39 -21.43 4.66
CA PRO A 51 11.42 -20.46 5.02
C PRO A 51 10.85 -19.37 5.96
N GLY A 52 11.02 -19.57 7.27
CA GLY A 52 10.31 -18.81 8.30
C GLY A 52 10.40 -17.28 8.14
N ALA A 53 9.54 -16.55 8.86
CA ALA A 53 9.54 -15.09 8.90
C ALA A 53 10.34 -14.57 10.11
N PRO A 54 11.69 -14.62 10.13
CA PRO A 54 12.49 -14.40 11.32
C PRO A 54 12.30 -13.01 11.92
N LEU A 55 12.17 -11.97 11.08
CA LEU A 55 11.97 -10.61 11.54
C LEU A 55 10.61 -10.44 12.24
N PHE A 56 9.55 -11.05 11.70
CA PHE A 56 8.23 -11.03 12.33
C PHE A 56 8.23 -11.77 13.66
N LEU A 57 8.88 -12.94 13.73
CA LEU A 57 8.96 -13.73 14.97
C LEU A 57 9.78 -13.02 16.06
N LEU A 58 10.88 -12.36 15.70
CA LEU A 58 11.70 -11.59 16.64
C LEU A 58 10.94 -10.36 17.16
N LEU A 59 10.24 -9.63 16.28
CA LEU A 59 9.39 -8.51 16.70
C LEU A 59 8.24 -9.01 17.58
N GLY A 60 7.54 -10.07 17.16
CA GLY A 60 6.49 -10.71 17.96
C GLY A 60 7.01 -11.11 19.35
N ARG A 61 8.23 -11.65 19.45
CA ARG A 61 8.85 -11.99 20.74
C ARG A 61 9.08 -10.75 21.59
N VAL A 62 9.65 -9.68 21.04
CA VAL A 62 9.84 -8.42 21.79
C VAL A 62 8.49 -7.86 22.27
N PHE A 63 7.47 -7.87 21.41
CA PHE A 63 6.14 -7.40 21.78
C PHE A 63 5.46 -8.29 22.82
N SER A 64 5.70 -9.60 22.78
CA SER A 64 5.21 -10.53 23.81
C SER A 64 5.79 -10.24 25.19
N LEU A 65 7.00 -9.64 25.30
CA LEU A 65 7.58 -9.27 26.59
C LEU A 65 6.82 -8.13 27.27
N PHE A 66 6.11 -7.28 26.52
CA PHE A 66 5.23 -6.24 27.09
C PHE A 66 3.95 -6.81 27.73
N SER A 67 3.72 -8.12 27.65
CA SER A 67 2.66 -8.78 28.41
C SER A 67 2.97 -8.89 29.91
N PHE A 68 4.20 -8.60 30.35
CA PHE A 68 4.66 -8.71 31.74
C PHE A 68 4.35 -10.07 32.40
N GLY A 69 4.26 -11.14 31.61
CA GLY A 69 3.98 -12.50 32.07
C GLY A 69 2.52 -12.96 31.92
N ASP A 70 1.62 -12.10 31.46
CA ASP A 70 0.23 -12.46 31.18
C ASP A 70 0.09 -13.06 29.77
N THR A 71 -0.10 -14.39 29.71
CA THR A 71 -0.22 -15.12 28.44
C THR A 71 -1.47 -14.77 27.65
N THR A 72 -2.49 -14.18 28.27
CA THR A 72 -3.73 -13.78 27.57
C THR A 72 -3.51 -12.57 26.67
N LEU A 73 -2.55 -11.70 27.02
CA LEU A 73 -2.24 -10.49 26.26
C LEU A 73 -1.29 -10.74 25.08
N VAL A 74 -0.53 -11.85 25.12
CA VAL A 74 0.49 -12.18 24.12
C VAL A 74 -0.11 -12.28 22.71
N ALA A 75 -1.27 -12.93 22.55
CA ALA A 75 -1.93 -13.09 21.26
C ALA A 75 -2.29 -11.74 20.62
N GLY A 76 -2.95 -10.86 21.39
CA GLY A 76 -3.31 -9.52 20.93
C GLY A 76 -2.09 -8.65 20.61
N LEU A 77 -1.02 -8.73 21.40
CA LEU A 77 0.21 -7.97 21.18
C LEU A 77 0.94 -8.39 19.90
N ILE A 78 1.04 -9.69 19.64
CA ILE A 78 1.67 -10.22 18.42
C ILE A 78 0.83 -9.90 17.19
N ASN A 79 -0.51 -10.08 17.26
CA ASN A 79 -1.41 -9.63 16.19
C ASN A 79 -1.32 -8.12 15.95
N GLY A 80 -1.07 -7.34 17.02
CA GLY A 80 -0.88 -5.90 16.96
C GLY A 80 0.32 -5.50 16.10
N VAL A 81 1.40 -6.30 16.10
CA VAL A 81 2.55 -6.09 15.20
C VAL A 81 2.12 -6.16 13.73
N SER A 82 1.27 -7.13 13.37
CA SER A 82 0.71 -7.26 12.02
C SER A 82 -0.18 -6.09 11.64
N ALA A 83 -1.01 -5.59 12.56
CA ALA A 83 -1.87 -4.43 12.34
C ALA A 83 -1.05 -3.14 12.10
N VAL A 84 -0.02 -2.91 12.93
CA VAL A 84 0.87 -1.75 12.81
C VAL A 84 1.67 -1.81 11.51
N SER A 85 2.24 -2.98 11.17
CA SER A 85 2.96 -3.19 9.91
C SER A 85 2.07 -2.90 8.70
N SER A 86 0.83 -3.39 8.71
CA SER A 86 -0.16 -3.14 7.66
C SER A 86 -0.58 -1.67 7.55
N ALA A 87 -0.62 -0.92 8.65
CA ALA A 87 -0.89 0.51 8.58
C ALA A 87 0.28 1.28 7.94
N PHE A 88 1.52 0.89 8.24
CA PHE A 88 2.71 1.48 7.62
C PHE A 88 2.81 1.19 6.12
N THR A 89 2.40 0.00 5.65
CA THR A 89 2.38 -0.28 4.21
C THR A 89 1.43 0.65 3.46
N VAL A 90 0.27 0.98 4.02
CA VAL A 90 -0.66 1.98 3.45
C VAL A 90 -0.03 3.37 3.35
N LEU A 91 0.68 3.81 4.39
CA LEU A 91 1.42 5.09 4.39
C LEU A 91 2.47 5.14 3.27
N PHE A 92 3.31 4.10 3.18
CA PHE A 92 4.36 4.05 2.18
C PHE A 92 3.81 3.89 0.76
N LEU A 93 2.71 3.16 0.60
CA LEU A 93 2.02 3.03 -0.68
C LEU A 93 1.51 4.40 -1.16
N PHE A 94 0.85 5.16 -0.28
CA PHE A 94 0.38 6.51 -0.59
C PHE A 94 1.51 7.44 -1.04
N TRP A 95 2.64 7.47 -0.31
CA TRP A 95 3.79 8.27 -0.71
C TRP A 95 4.43 7.80 -2.00
N THR A 96 4.51 6.49 -2.23
CA THR A 96 5.05 5.91 -3.46
C THR A 96 4.21 6.32 -4.67
N ILE A 97 2.88 6.21 -4.57
CA ILE A 97 1.97 6.63 -5.65
C ILE A 97 2.09 8.14 -5.89
N THR A 98 2.15 8.95 -4.83
CA THR A 98 2.32 10.41 -4.95
C THR A 98 3.63 10.77 -5.64
N LEU A 99 4.73 10.10 -5.29
CA LEU A 99 6.04 10.31 -5.92
C LEU A 99 6.03 9.93 -7.41
N LEU A 100 5.42 8.79 -7.75
CA LEU A 100 5.27 8.33 -9.14
C LEU A 100 4.37 9.28 -9.94
N ALA A 101 3.20 9.66 -9.40
CA ALA A 101 2.27 10.58 -10.02
C ALA A 101 2.92 11.95 -10.28
N ARG A 102 3.73 12.46 -9.35
CA ARG A 102 4.47 13.70 -9.56
C ARG A 102 5.47 13.60 -10.71
N LYS A 103 6.20 12.49 -10.82
CA LYS A 103 7.14 12.25 -11.94
C LYS A 103 6.43 12.21 -13.30
N LEU A 104 5.21 11.67 -13.35
CA LEU A 104 4.41 11.58 -14.57
C LEU A 104 3.78 12.92 -14.98
N VAL A 105 3.30 13.70 -14.02
CA VAL A 105 2.63 14.99 -14.29
C VAL A 105 3.65 16.10 -14.57
N GLN A 106 4.77 16.14 -13.83
CA GLN A 106 5.74 17.24 -13.88
C GLN A 106 7.02 16.88 -14.67
N SER A 107 6.93 15.99 -15.67
CA SER A 107 8.11 15.46 -16.38
C SER A 107 9.00 16.53 -17.04
N LYS A 108 8.48 17.73 -17.29
CA LYS A 108 9.23 18.85 -17.91
C LYS A 108 9.73 19.93 -16.92
N ALA A 109 9.22 20.00 -15.70
CA ALA A 109 9.57 21.05 -14.73
C ALA A 109 9.41 20.58 -13.25
N PRO A 110 10.32 19.74 -12.73
CA PRO A 110 10.18 19.08 -11.43
C PRO A 110 10.30 20.02 -10.20
N SER A 111 10.78 21.25 -10.38
CA SER A 111 11.05 22.22 -9.30
C SER A 111 9.95 23.27 -9.08
N THR A 112 8.93 23.34 -9.94
CA THR A 112 7.82 24.30 -9.76
C THR A 112 6.75 23.68 -8.86
N GLU A 113 6.28 24.43 -7.86
CA GLU A 113 5.12 24.02 -7.06
C GLU A 113 3.96 23.65 -7.98
N PRO A 114 3.33 22.46 -7.81
CA PRO A 114 2.24 22.05 -8.69
C PRO A 114 1.11 23.08 -8.67
N SER A 115 0.50 23.34 -9.83
CA SER A 115 -0.72 24.14 -9.89
C SER A 115 -1.87 23.45 -9.14
N PHE A 116 -2.94 24.18 -8.82
CA PHE A 116 -4.05 23.62 -8.02
C PHE A 116 -4.67 22.36 -8.65
N SER A 117 -4.83 22.34 -9.97
CA SER A 117 -5.33 21.19 -10.72
C SER A 117 -4.38 19.99 -10.65
N GLU A 118 -3.07 20.22 -10.73
CA GLU A 118 -2.05 19.18 -10.58
C GLU A 118 -2.01 18.63 -9.15
N LYS A 119 -2.16 19.47 -8.12
CA LYS A 119 -2.26 19.03 -6.72
C LYS A 119 -3.45 18.10 -6.53
N MET A 120 -4.62 18.49 -7.05
CA MET A 120 -5.85 17.70 -6.99
C MET A 120 -5.69 16.35 -7.71
N LEU A 121 -5.03 16.35 -8.88
CA LEU A 121 -4.81 15.15 -9.68
C LEU A 121 -3.83 14.19 -8.99
N ILE A 122 -2.69 14.69 -8.52
CA ILE A 122 -1.68 13.85 -7.85
C ILE A 122 -2.25 13.24 -6.55
N LEU A 123 -2.92 14.04 -5.71
CA LEU A 123 -3.48 13.57 -4.45
C LEU A 123 -4.70 12.66 -4.66
N GLY A 124 -5.55 12.96 -5.65
CA GLY A 124 -6.73 12.14 -5.98
C GLY A 124 -6.35 10.75 -6.50
N GLN A 125 -5.28 10.65 -7.29
CA GLN A 125 -4.74 9.37 -7.76
C GLN A 125 -4.15 8.55 -6.61
N ALA A 126 -3.42 9.18 -5.68
CA ALA A 126 -2.85 8.49 -4.52
C ALA A 126 -3.92 8.04 -3.50
N LEU A 127 -5.04 8.75 -3.40
CA LEU A 127 -6.13 8.42 -2.50
C LEU A 127 -7.05 7.34 -3.07
N TRP A 128 -7.57 7.53 -4.29
CA TRP A 128 -8.68 6.72 -4.83
C TRP A 128 -8.29 5.92 -6.09
N GLY A 129 -7.09 6.11 -6.63
CA GLY A 129 -6.60 5.47 -7.86
C GLY A 129 -7.30 5.92 -9.15
N ARG A 130 -8.64 5.96 -9.16
CA ARG A 130 -9.49 6.26 -10.33
C ARG A 130 -10.23 7.58 -10.20
N TRP A 131 -9.61 8.61 -9.62
CA TRP A 131 -10.21 9.95 -9.70
C TRP A 131 -10.31 10.38 -11.17
N PRO A 132 -11.47 10.86 -11.67
CA PRO A 132 -11.60 11.26 -13.06
C PRO A 132 -10.54 12.33 -13.35
N LEU A 133 -9.61 11.98 -14.24
CA LEU A 133 -8.68 12.95 -14.79
C LEU A 133 -9.54 14.01 -15.45
N PRO A 134 -9.49 15.29 -15.02
CA PRO A 134 -9.94 16.33 -15.90
C PRO A 134 -9.01 16.28 -17.12
N SER A 135 -9.46 15.68 -18.22
CA SER A 135 -8.98 16.09 -19.53
C SER A 135 -9.34 17.58 -19.64
N PRO A 136 -8.38 18.47 -19.90
CA PRO A 136 -7.50 18.38 -21.06
C PRO A 136 -6.04 18.80 -20.79
N ILE A 137 -5.08 17.91 -21.00
CA ILE A 137 -3.72 18.35 -21.41
C ILE A 137 -3.72 18.36 -22.94
N HIS A 138 -4.35 19.39 -23.51
CA HIS A 138 -4.10 19.75 -24.90
C HIS A 138 -2.79 20.54 -24.95
N SER A 139 -1.66 19.84 -24.92
CA SER A 139 -0.38 20.22 -25.55
C SER A 139 0.72 19.20 -25.23
N GLY A 140 0.74 18.10 -25.97
CA GLY A 140 2.00 17.46 -26.35
C GLY A 140 2.46 16.21 -25.60
N ILE A 141 1.71 15.68 -24.61
CA ILE A 141 1.96 14.32 -24.13
C ILE A 141 0.99 13.39 -24.85
N MET A 142 1.35 13.09 -26.10
CA MET A 142 0.81 11.93 -26.81
C MET A 142 1.32 10.70 -26.05
N LEU A 143 0.54 10.20 -25.10
CA LEU A 143 0.67 8.80 -24.71
C LEU A 143 0.63 8.01 -26.02
N PRO A 144 1.63 7.17 -26.35
CA PRO A 144 1.54 6.34 -27.52
C PRO A 144 0.28 5.50 -27.33
N LYS A 145 -0.77 5.80 -28.10
CA LYS A 145 -1.88 4.86 -28.24
C LYS A 145 -1.22 3.52 -28.59
N PRO A 146 -1.62 2.40 -27.97
CA PRO A 146 -1.19 1.10 -28.46
C PRO A 146 -1.51 1.10 -29.94
N ARG A 147 -0.47 1.06 -30.78
CA ARG A 147 -0.65 0.89 -32.22
C ARG A 147 -1.27 -0.49 -32.33
N TYR A 148 -2.59 -0.52 -32.54
CA TYR A 148 -3.22 -1.65 -33.18
C TYR A 148 -2.46 -1.82 -34.49
N THR A 149 -1.54 -2.77 -34.52
CA THR A 149 -0.95 -3.23 -35.75
C THR A 149 -2.12 -3.68 -36.62
N PRO A 150 -2.31 -3.13 -37.84
CA PRO A 150 -3.26 -3.72 -38.75
C PRO A 150 -2.82 -5.17 -38.94
N CYS A 151 -3.71 -6.10 -38.57
CA CYS A 151 -3.47 -7.52 -38.75
C CYS A 151 -3.09 -7.72 -40.23
N PRO A 152 -1.91 -8.29 -40.55
CA PRO A 152 -1.55 -8.52 -41.94
C PRO A 152 -2.63 -9.40 -42.56
N ARG A 153 -3.03 -9.07 -43.80
CA ARG A 153 -4.15 -9.65 -44.56
C ARG A 153 -4.04 -11.18 -44.81
N PHE A 154 -3.08 -11.85 -44.18
CA PHE A 154 -2.76 -13.28 -44.29
C PHE A 154 -2.65 -14.02 -42.95
N ALA A 155 -3.04 -13.43 -41.82
CA ALA A 155 -3.08 -14.15 -40.54
C ALA A 155 -4.40 -14.94 -40.38
N ARG A 156 -4.29 -16.23 -40.01
CA ARG A 156 -5.44 -17.14 -39.87
C ARG A 156 -6.43 -16.65 -38.78
N PRO A 157 -7.75 -16.94 -38.92
CA PRO A 157 -8.80 -16.37 -38.07
C PRO A 157 -8.76 -16.74 -36.57
N SER A 158 -7.89 -17.65 -36.14
CA SER A 158 -7.85 -18.15 -34.76
C SER A 158 -7.08 -17.26 -33.78
N TRP A 159 -6.48 -16.15 -34.24
CA TRP A 159 -5.59 -15.30 -33.43
C TRP A 159 -6.16 -13.92 -33.08
N CYS A 160 -7.40 -13.61 -33.45
CA CYS A 160 -8.08 -12.39 -33.03
C CYS A 160 -8.95 -12.68 -31.80
N GLY A 161 -8.58 -12.13 -30.64
CA GLY A 161 -9.42 -12.11 -29.44
C GLY A 161 -10.70 -11.28 -29.65
N PRO A 162 -11.69 -11.37 -28.73
CA PRO A 162 -13.01 -10.80 -28.92
C PRO A 162 -12.96 -9.27 -29.02
N CYS A 163 -13.55 -8.73 -30.09
CA CYS A 163 -13.80 -7.31 -30.31
C CYS A 163 -14.79 -6.74 -29.28
#